data_AF-T0ZT86-F1
#
_entry.id   AF-T0ZT86-F1
#
_cell.length_a   1.000
_cell.length_b   1.000
_cell.length_c   1.000
_cell.angle_alpha   90.00
_cell.angle_beta   90.00
_cell.angle_gamma   90.00
#
_symmetry.space_group_name_H-M   'P 1'
#
loop_
_entity.id
_entity.type
_entity.pdbx_description
1 polymer ?
#
loop_
_entity_poly.entity_id
_entity_poly.type
_entity_poly.pdbx_seq_one_letter_code
_entity_poly.pdbx_strand_id
1 'polypeptide(L)'
;GAALVRKTGADTYSSVVRNGQPYQVITRRYVLFPMQSGRLSLPGPVLQAEVATQSRSSWSPFGNFFGGLVQTTRPIRVYGDPLALSVRPRPAAARGSYWLPAENVTLTARWNPGRQAQAGDPLAIHLDLQAVGLTAAQLPNLSALLHLPAGLTAYPDQAKLY
;
A
#
# COMPACT_ATOMS: atom_id res chain seq x y z
N GLY A 1 6.25 -10.61 4.93
CA GLY A 1 6.41 -9.51 5.90
C GLY A 1 5.11 -9.30 6.66
N ALA A 2 5.11 -8.61 7.79
CA ALA A 2 3.89 -8.38 8.61
C ALA A 2 2.90 -7.38 7.99
N ALA A 3 3.28 -6.70 6.89
CA ALA A 3 2.42 -5.85 6.10
C ALA A 3 2.85 -5.84 4.63
N LEU A 4 1.89 -5.59 3.73
CA LEU A 4 2.13 -5.28 2.33
C LEU A 4 2.25 -3.76 2.18
N VAL A 5 3.32 -3.29 1.53
CA VAL A 5 3.59 -1.86 1.33
C VAL A 5 3.63 -1.58 -0.16
N ARG A 6 2.81 -0.63 -0.63
CA ARG A 6 2.75 -0.23 -2.03
C ARG A 6 2.96 1.27 -2.14
N LYS A 7 3.91 1.69 -2.98
CA LYS A 7 4.08 3.10 -3.33
C LYS A 7 2.88 3.60 -4.12
N THR A 8 2.40 4.79 -3.77
CA THR A 8 1.28 5.45 -4.45
C THR A 8 1.74 6.75 -5.10
N GLY A 9 1.57 6.83 -6.42
CA GLY A 9 1.99 7.98 -7.21
C GLY A 9 3.50 8.11 -7.41
N ALA A 10 3.89 9.20 -8.06
CA ALA A 10 5.28 9.57 -8.26
C ALA A 10 5.87 10.27 -7.02
N ASP A 11 7.20 10.29 -6.93
CA ASP A 11 7.88 11.10 -5.92
C ASP A 11 7.67 12.58 -6.25
N THR A 12 7.41 13.39 -5.23
CA THR A 12 7.36 14.84 -5.39
C THR A 12 8.59 15.49 -4.79
N TYR A 13 9.07 16.53 -5.46
CA TYR A 13 10.30 17.24 -5.10
C TYR A 13 9.95 18.67 -4.72
N SER A 14 10.52 19.16 -3.63
CA SER A 14 10.39 20.55 -3.20
C SER A 14 11.71 21.03 -2.59
N SER A 15 11.81 22.32 -2.32
CA SER A 15 12.97 22.91 -1.64
C SER A 15 12.50 23.59 -0.36
N VAL A 16 13.25 23.41 0.74
CA VAL A 16 13.00 24.06 2.02
C VAL A 16 14.30 24.63 2.55
N VAL A 17 14.27 25.84 3.11
CA VAL A 17 15.43 26.40 3.81
C VAL A 17 15.31 26.04 5.29
N ARG A 18 16.35 25.42 5.86
CA ARG A 18 16.48 25.15 7.30
C ARG A 18 17.82 25.65 7.78
N ASN A 19 17.83 26.45 8.85
CA ASN A 19 19.05 27.06 9.41
C ASN A 19 19.88 27.81 8.34
N GLY A 20 19.21 28.51 7.42
CA GLY A 20 19.86 29.23 6.32
C GLY A 20 20.41 28.36 5.19
N GLN A 21 20.30 27.03 5.28
CA GLN A 21 20.76 26.09 4.27
C GLN A 21 19.58 25.57 3.43
N PRO A 22 19.66 25.57 2.09
CA PRO A 22 18.63 25.00 1.24
C PRO A 22 18.71 23.46 1.23
N TYR A 23 17.57 22.81 1.35
CA TYR A 23 17.43 21.35 1.30
C TYR A 23 16.44 20.96 0.21
N GLN A 24 16.79 19.95 -0.58
CA GLN A 24 15.83 19.27 -1.45
C GLN A 24 15.05 18.23 -0.64
N VAL A 25 13.73 18.31 -0.71
CA VAL A 25 12.80 17.40 -0.04
C VAL A 25 12.18 16.48 -1.08
N ILE A 26 12.34 15.17 -0.86
CA ILE A 26 11.72 14.12 -1.68
C ILE A 26 10.58 13.52 -0.86
N THR A 27 9.36 13.67 -1.32
CA THR A 27 8.18 13.08 -0.66
C THR A 27 7.74 11.83 -1.41
N ARG A 28 7.64 10.72 -0.69
CA ARG A 28 7.14 9.43 -1.19
C ARG A 28 5.88 9.05 -0.44
N ARG A 29 4.82 8.70 -1.16
CA ARG A 29 3.56 8.24 -0.56
C ARG A 29 3.44 6.72 -0.69
N TYR A 30 2.94 6.09 0.36
CA TYR A 30 2.74 4.64 0.42
C TYR A 30 1.37 4.34 1.00
N VAL A 31 0.79 3.23 0.57
CA VAL A 31 -0.36 2.58 1.21
C VAL A 31 0.14 1.29 1.84
N LEU A 32 -0.35 1.01 3.04
CA LEU A 32 0.10 -0.08 3.88
C LEU A 32 -1.09 -0.95 4.25
N PHE A 33 -1.00 -2.26 3.98
CA PHE A 33 -2.01 -3.24 4.33
C PHE A 33 -1.43 -4.23 5.35
N PRO A 34 -1.75 -4.07 6.65
CA PRO A 34 -1.34 -5.01 7.67
C PRO A 34 -1.92 -6.40 7.42
N MET A 35 -1.11 -7.44 7.59
CA MET A 35 -1.55 -8.83 7.40
C MET A 35 -1.96 -9.49 8.73
N GLN A 36 -1.54 -8.94 9.86
CA GLN A 36 -1.80 -9.48 11.21
C GLN A 36 -2.04 -8.33 12.20
N SER A 37 -2.83 -8.60 13.24
CA SER A 37 -3.02 -7.68 14.36
C SER A 37 -1.80 -7.68 15.29
N GLY A 38 -1.59 -6.58 16.01
CA GLY A 38 -0.50 -6.41 16.96
C GLY A 38 0.50 -5.33 16.54
N ARG A 39 1.70 -5.38 17.13
CA ARG A 39 2.74 -4.39 16.88
C ARG A 39 3.38 -4.63 15.51
N LEU A 40 3.31 -3.63 14.65
CA LEU A 40 3.95 -3.61 13.35
C LEU A 40 5.07 -2.58 13.36
N SER A 41 6.30 -3.01 13.13
CA SER A 41 7.45 -2.12 12.98
C SER A 41 7.81 -1.98 11.51
N LEU A 42 7.85 -0.73 11.04
CA LEU A 42 8.28 -0.37 9.70
C LEU A 42 9.69 0.23 9.79
N PRO A 43 10.65 -0.28 9.01
CA PRO A 43 11.98 0.30 8.97
C PRO A 43 11.88 1.75 8.47
N GLY A 44 12.68 2.63 9.06
CA GLY A 44 12.76 4.01 8.63
C GLY A 44 13.32 4.14 7.20
N PRO A 45 13.03 5.25 6.51
CA PRO A 45 13.56 5.48 5.17
C PRO A 45 15.08 5.57 5.21
N VAL A 46 15.71 5.06 4.15
CA VAL A 46 17.17 5.12 4.00
C VAL A 46 17.50 6.10 2.89
N LEU A 47 18.26 7.14 3.23
CA LEU A 47 18.85 8.08 2.28
C LEU A 47 20.29 7.65 2.00
N GLN A 48 20.60 7.44 0.72
CA GLN A 48 21.98 7.31 0.23
C GLN A 48 22.29 8.59 -0.54
N ALA A 49 23.34 9.29 -0.14
CA ALA A 49 23.75 10.55 -0.75
C ALA A 49 25.27 10.64 -0.77
N GLU A 50 25.80 11.59 -1.53
CA GLU A 50 27.23 11.91 -1.53
C GLU A 50 27.42 13.31 -0.97
N VAL A 51 28.38 13.46 -0.05
CA VAL A 51 28.75 14.76 0.52
C VAL A 51 30.15 15.11 0.06
N ALA A 52 30.35 16.32 -0.43
CA ALA A 52 31.66 16.84 -0.77
C ALA A 52 32.54 16.90 0.48
N THR A 53 33.71 16.26 0.42
CA THR A 53 34.70 16.34 1.47
C THR A 53 35.70 17.44 1.13
N GLN A 54 35.93 18.36 2.06
CA GLN A 54 36.99 19.34 1.94
C GLN A 54 38.32 18.62 2.21
N SER A 55 38.95 18.13 1.16
CA SER A 55 40.31 17.61 1.26
C SER A 55 41.23 18.78 1.63
N ARG A 56 41.57 18.88 2.91
CA ARG A 56 42.69 19.70 3.39
C ARG A 56 43.98 18.92 3.10
N SER A 57 44.28 18.64 1.83
CA SER A 57 45.62 18.18 1.47
C SER A 57 46.57 19.35 1.63
N SER A 58 47.03 19.51 2.86
CA SER A 58 48.11 20.37 3.27
C SER A 58 49.38 19.94 2.52
N TRP A 59 50.00 20.91 1.82
CA TRP A 59 51.43 20.96 1.52
C TRP A 59 52.03 19.78 0.73
N SER A 60 51.81 19.75 -0.60
CA SER A 60 52.75 19.09 -1.53
C SER A 60 53.50 20.17 -2.33
N PRO A 61 54.84 20.30 -2.19
CA PRO A 61 55.61 21.33 -2.89
C PRO A 61 55.83 21.04 -4.39
N PHE A 62 55.23 19.99 -4.95
CA PHE A 62 55.42 19.57 -6.35
C PHE A 62 54.10 19.38 -7.16
N GLY A 63 52.94 19.82 -6.65
CA GLY A 63 51.61 19.45 -7.20
C GLY A 63 50.89 20.48 -8.09
N ASN A 64 51.53 21.59 -8.47
CA ASN A 64 50.82 22.78 -8.98
C ASN A 64 50.33 22.76 -10.44
N PHE A 65 50.31 21.61 -11.15
CA PHE A 65 49.82 21.58 -12.54
C PHE A 65 48.48 20.85 -12.75
N PHE A 66 48.03 20.00 -11.81
CA PHE A 66 46.76 19.25 -11.93
C PHE A 66 45.93 19.17 -10.62
N GLY A 67 46.34 19.85 -9.55
CA GLY A 67 45.84 19.61 -8.18
C GLY A 67 44.51 20.25 -7.75
N GLY A 68 43.77 20.91 -8.65
CA GLY A 68 42.58 21.70 -8.29
C GLY A 68 41.21 21.08 -8.62
N LEU A 69 41.15 19.95 -9.33
CA LEU A 69 39.92 19.52 -10.03
C LEU A 69 39.20 18.31 -9.42
N VAL A 70 39.75 17.68 -8.38
CA VAL A 70 39.13 16.47 -7.79
C VAL A 70 38.45 16.82 -6.48
N GLN A 71 37.22 17.32 -6.56
CA GLN A 71 36.33 17.33 -5.39
C GLN A 71 36.08 15.88 -4.97
N THR A 72 36.68 15.47 -3.85
CA THR A 72 36.49 14.10 -3.33
C THR A 72 35.12 14.05 -2.65
N THR A 73 34.19 13.24 -3.15
CA THR A 73 32.90 12.99 -2.49
C THR A 73 32.99 11.75 -1.60
N ARG A 74 32.26 11.75 -0.49
CA ARG A 74 32.09 10.58 0.38
C ARG A 74 30.63 10.14 0.36
N PRO A 75 30.32 8.87 0.06
CA PRO A 75 28.98 8.35 0.20
C PRO A 75 28.60 8.32 1.69
N ILE A 76 27.42 8.84 1.99
CA ILE A 76 26.78 8.77 3.29
C ILE A 76 25.49 7.97 3.19
N ARG A 77 25.15 7.31 4.30
CA ARG A 77 23.88 6.63 4.46
C ARG A 77 23.22 7.13 5.73
N VAL A 78 22.06 7.73 5.58
CA VAL A 78 21.29 8.28 6.70
C VAL A 78 20.04 7.44 6.84
N TYR A 79 19.77 6.99 8.06
CA TYR A 79 18.59 6.22 8.41
C TYR A 79 17.61 7.15 9.12
N GLY A 80 16.38 7.20 8.64
CA GLY A 80 15.29 7.81 9.38
C GLY A 80 14.82 6.89 10.51
N ASP A 81 14.02 7.45 11.41
CA ASP A 81 13.46 6.69 12.52
C ASP A 81 12.47 5.62 12.03
N PRO A 82 12.45 4.43 12.65
CA PRO A 82 11.44 3.42 12.37
C PRO A 82 10.07 3.87 12.87
N LEU A 83 9.02 3.47 12.14
CA LEU A 83 7.64 3.74 12.53
C LEU A 83 7.02 2.51 13.19
N ALA A 84 6.55 2.65 14.42
CA ALA A 84 5.81 1.60 15.13
C ALA A 84 4.31 1.88 15.05
N LEU A 85 3.55 0.91 14.55
CA LEU A 85 2.09 0.94 14.45
C LEU A 85 1.48 -0.14 15.35
N SER A 86 0.32 0.15 15.94
CA SER A 86 -0.47 -0.83 16.70
C SER A 86 -1.71 -1.20 15.90
N VAL A 87 -1.67 -2.36 15.23
CA VAL A 87 -2.77 -2.86 14.40
C VAL A 87 -3.81 -3.49 15.32
N ARG A 88 -5.04 -2.97 15.25
CA ARG A 88 -6.15 -3.43 16.11
C ARG A 88 -6.56 -4.86 15.72
N PRO A 89 -6.89 -5.71 16.70
CA PRO A 89 -7.45 -7.03 16.43
C PRO A 89 -8.87 -6.93 15.87
N ARG A 90 -9.35 -8.06 15.31
CA ARG A 90 -10.76 -8.23 14.98
C ARG A 90 -11.61 -7.96 16.24
N PRO A 91 -12.59 -7.05 16.18
CA PRO A 91 -13.48 -6.79 17.31
C PRO A 91 -14.25 -8.05 17.71
N ALA A 92 -14.40 -8.30 19.01
CA ALA A 92 -15.17 -9.45 19.51
C ALA A 92 -16.65 -9.42 19.09
N ALA A 93 -17.20 -8.23 18.84
CA ALA A 93 -18.55 -8.05 18.33
C ALA A 93 -18.73 -8.48 16.86
N ALA A 94 -17.65 -8.65 16.10
CA ALA A 94 -17.72 -9.10 14.72
C ALA A 94 -18.02 -10.61 14.68
N ARG A 95 -19.30 -10.97 14.53
CA ARG A 95 -19.79 -12.36 14.55
C ARG A 95 -19.78 -13.07 13.19
N GLY A 96 -19.63 -12.34 12.09
CA GLY A 96 -19.63 -12.93 10.74
C GLY A 96 -18.42 -13.84 10.50
N SER A 97 -18.56 -14.88 9.68
CA SER A 97 -17.42 -15.76 9.32
C SER A 97 -16.31 -14.97 8.61
N TYR A 98 -16.67 -13.97 7.82
CA TYR A 98 -15.76 -13.04 7.17
C TYR A 98 -15.62 -11.73 7.94
N TRP A 99 -14.38 -11.25 8.08
CA TRP A 99 -14.05 -9.96 8.68
C TRP A 99 -13.49 -9.02 7.62
N LEU A 100 -14.23 -7.96 7.32
CA LEU A 100 -13.85 -6.91 6.39
C LEU A 100 -13.56 -5.62 7.17
N PRO A 101 -12.30 -5.32 7.51
CA PRO A 101 -11.92 -4.07 8.17
C PRO A 101 -11.93 -2.91 7.16
N ALA A 102 -13.07 -2.71 6.51
CA ALA A 102 -13.29 -1.67 5.51
C ALA A 102 -13.94 -0.44 6.14
N GLU A 103 -13.66 0.73 5.59
CA GLU A 103 -14.33 1.98 5.98
C GLU A 103 -15.79 2.00 5.50
N ASN A 104 -16.04 1.39 4.34
CA ASN A 104 -17.37 1.22 3.79
C ASN A 104 -17.45 -0.10 3.04
N VAL A 105 -18.60 -0.77 3.12
CA VAL A 105 -18.90 -1.97 2.33
C VAL A 105 -20.27 -1.77 1.70
N THR A 106 -20.34 -1.94 0.38
CA THR A 106 -21.58 -1.88 -0.38
C THR A 106 -21.75 -3.17 -1.16
N LEU A 107 -22.90 -3.83 -0.99
CA LEU A 107 -23.32 -4.98 -1.79
C LEU A 107 -24.53 -4.56 -2.60
N THR A 108 -24.42 -4.63 -3.93
CA THR A 108 -25.56 -4.39 -4.83
C THR A 108 -25.90 -5.64 -5.60
N ALA A 109 -27.17 -5.76 -5.96
CA ALA A 109 -27.71 -6.90 -6.69
C ALA A 109 -28.60 -6.39 -7.84
N ARG A 110 -28.43 -6.99 -9.01
CA ARG A 110 -29.23 -6.71 -10.21
C ARG A 110 -29.78 -8.02 -10.77
N TRP A 111 -31.08 -8.05 -11.00
CA TRP A 111 -31.80 -9.22 -11.52
C TRP A 111 -32.17 -8.98 -12.98
N ASN A 112 -32.08 -10.03 -13.80
CA ASN A 112 -32.48 -9.99 -15.20
C ASN A 112 -33.27 -11.26 -15.55
N PRO A 113 -34.50 -11.16 -16.11
CA PRO A 113 -35.22 -9.94 -16.51
C PRO A 113 -35.92 -9.20 -15.37
N GLY A 114 -36.08 -9.82 -14.21
CA GLY A 114 -36.76 -9.23 -13.07
C GLY A 114 -36.63 -10.10 -11.82
N ARG A 115 -37.28 -9.71 -10.73
CA ARG A 115 -37.20 -10.45 -9.45
C ARG A 115 -38.18 -11.62 -9.37
N GLN A 116 -38.99 -11.82 -10.40
CA GLN A 116 -39.97 -12.90 -10.51
C GLN A 116 -39.63 -13.74 -11.72
N ALA A 117 -39.76 -15.05 -11.57
CA ALA A 117 -39.54 -16.04 -12.61
C ALA A 117 -40.46 -17.23 -12.33
N GLN A 118 -40.89 -17.94 -13.37
CA GLN A 118 -41.64 -19.19 -13.21
C GLN A 118 -40.66 -20.37 -13.13
N ALA A 119 -41.15 -21.52 -12.65
CA ALA A 119 -40.35 -22.73 -12.61
C ALA A 119 -39.93 -23.14 -14.04
N GLY A 120 -38.62 -23.30 -14.25
CA GLY A 120 -38.04 -23.58 -15.57
C GLY A 120 -37.47 -22.34 -16.28
N ASP A 121 -37.82 -21.13 -15.84
CA ASP A 121 -37.25 -19.91 -16.39
C ASP A 121 -35.84 -19.65 -15.85
N PRO A 122 -34.86 -19.28 -16.70
CA PRO A 122 -33.55 -18.85 -16.22
C PRO A 122 -33.64 -17.46 -15.58
N LEU A 123 -32.99 -17.30 -14.42
CA LEU A 123 -32.85 -16.02 -13.73
C LEU A 123 -31.37 -15.71 -13.50
N ALA A 124 -30.91 -14.55 -13.99
CA ALA A 124 -29.55 -14.08 -13.76
C ALA A 124 -29.51 -13.05 -12.64
N ILE A 125 -28.59 -13.22 -11.69
CA ILE A 125 -28.32 -12.27 -10.60
C ILE A 125 -26.87 -11.82 -10.70
N HIS A 126 -26.66 -10.52 -10.91
CA HIS A 126 -25.34 -9.90 -10.83
C HIS A 126 -25.15 -9.29 -9.45
N LEU A 127 -24.14 -9.76 -8.72
CA LEU A 127 -23.78 -9.26 -7.39
C LEU A 127 -22.46 -8.50 -7.46
N ASP A 128 -22.47 -7.24 -7.01
CA ASP A 128 -21.28 -6.40 -6.95
C ASP A 128 -20.99 -6.05 -5.48
N LEU A 129 -19.87 -6.55 -4.96
CA LEU A 129 -19.35 -6.22 -3.63
C LEU A 129 -18.20 -5.23 -3.75
N GLN A 130 -18.36 -4.07 -3.12
CA GLN A 130 -17.35 -3.02 -3.06
C GLN A 130 -16.96 -2.78 -1.60
N ALA A 131 -15.66 -2.62 -1.34
CA ALA A 131 -15.17 -2.24 -0.02
C ALA A 131 -14.06 -1.20 -0.11
N VAL A 132 -14.11 -0.18 0.75
CA VAL A 132 -13.11 0.89 0.83
C VAL A 132 -12.05 0.53 1.86
N GLY A 133 -10.78 0.66 1.50
CA GLY A 133 -9.64 0.38 2.38
C GLY A 133 -9.16 -1.07 2.36
N LEU A 134 -9.75 -1.92 1.52
CA LEU A 134 -9.33 -3.30 1.32
C LEU A 134 -8.80 -3.52 -0.11
N THR A 135 -7.92 -4.50 -0.25
CA THR A 135 -7.56 -5.03 -1.57
C THR A 135 -8.59 -6.05 -2.03
N ALA A 136 -8.77 -6.21 -3.34
CA ALA A 136 -9.72 -7.17 -3.89
C ALA A 136 -9.47 -8.62 -3.43
N ALA A 137 -8.21 -8.97 -3.14
CA ALA A 137 -7.81 -10.28 -2.60
C ALA A 137 -8.32 -10.54 -1.17
N GLN A 138 -8.76 -9.51 -0.44
CA GLN A 138 -9.35 -9.65 0.89
C GLN A 138 -10.87 -9.78 0.85
N LEU A 139 -11.50 -9.60 -0.31
CA LEU A 139 -12.94 -9.76 -0.46
C LEU A 139 -13.29 -11.25 -0.50
N PRO A 140 -14.42 -11.66 0.11
CA PRO A 140 -14.88 -13.02 0.03
C PRO A 140 -15.29 -13.37 -1.40
N ASN A 141 -15.15 -14.65 -1.74
CA ASN A 141 -15.82 -15.19 -2.90
C ASN A 141 -17.32 -15.32 -2.61
N LEU A 142 -18.13 -14.43 -3.21
CA LEU A 142 -19.58 -14.43 -3.02
C LEU A 142 -20.25 -15.73 -3.47
N SER A 143 -19.78 -16.38 -4.53
CA SER A 143 -20.41 -17.62 -5.00
C SER A 143 -20.28 -18.76 -4.00
N ALA A 144 -19.17 -18.81 -3.25
CA ALA A 144 -18.96 -19.77 -2.17
C ALA A 144 -19.78 -19.45 -0.91
N LEU A 145 -20.30 -18.22 -0.78
CA LEU A 145 -21.09 -17.77 0.36
C LEU A 145 -22.61 -17.92 0.15
N LEU A 146 -23.05 -18.12 -1.09
CA LEU A 146 -24.47 -18.22 -1.42
C LEU A 146 -24.99 -19.62 -1.08
N HIS A 147 -25.99 -19.66 -0.20
CA HIS A 147 -26.78 -20.86 0.03
C HIS A 147 -28.08 -20.76 -0.77
N LEU A 148 -28.26 -21.67 -1.72
CA LEU A 148 -29.47 -21.73 -2.54
C LEU A 148 -30.57 -22.48 -1.81
N PRO A 149 -31.83 -22.00 -1.86
CA PRO A 149 -32.99 -22.78 -1.46
C PRO A 149 -33.11 -24.08 -2.27
N ALA A 150 -33.81 -25.07 -1.71
CA ALA A 150 -34.13 -26.29 -2.43
C ALA A 150 -34.87 -26.00 -3.74
N GLY A 151 -34.50 -26.69 -4.82
CA GLY A 151 -35.11 -26.53 -6.15
C GLY A 151 -34.45 -25.48 -7.05
N LEU A 152 -33.45 -24.73 -6.58
CA LEU A 152 -32.65 -23.83 -7.42
C LEU A 152 -31.26 -24.41 -7.69
N THR A 153 -30.84 -24.33 -8.95
CA THR A 153 -29.46 -24.62 -9.36
C THR A 153 -28.83 -23.31 -9.83
N ALA A 154 -27.66 -22.95 -9.31
CA ALA A 154 -26.92 -21.79 -9.78
C ALA A 154 -25.60 -22.21 -10.43
N TYR A 155 -25.25 -21.49 -11.49
CA TYR A 155 -23.99 -21.62 -12.20
C TYR A 155 -23.22 -20.31 -11.99
N PRO A 156 -22.27 -20.27 -11.05
CA PRO A 156 -21.51 -19.06 -10.81
C PRO A 156 -20.53 -18.83 -11.96
N ASP A 157 -20.57 -17.63 -12.54
CA ASP A 157 -19.52 -17.16 -13.42
C ASP A 157 -18.23 -16.89 -12.65
N GLN A 158 -17.10 -16.84 -13.37
CA GLN A 158 -15.81 -16.50 -12.78
C GLN A 158 -15.85 -15.09 -12.17
N ALA A 159 -15.51 -15.01 -10.88
CA ALA A 159 -15.41 -13.73 -10.18
C ALA A 159 -14.34 -12.84 -10.86
N LYS A 160 -14.71 -11.60 -11.17
CA LYS A 160 -13.78 -10.59 -11.67
C LYS A 160 -13.46 -9.64 -10.51
N LEU A 161 -12.19 -9.59 -10.16
CA LEU A 161 -11.67 -8.69 -9.14
C LEU A 161 -11.13 -7.43 -9.82
N TYR A 162 -11.65 -6.27 -9.43
CA TYR A 162 -11.27 -4.96 -9.95
C TYR A 162 -10.60 -4.12 -8.87
#